data_AF-A0A538ACZ3-F1
#
_entry.id   AF-A0A538ACZ3-F1
#
_cell.length_a   1.000
_cell.length_b   1.000
_cell.length_c   1.000
_cell.angle_alpha   90.00
_cell.angle_beta   90.00
_cell.angle_gamma   90.00
#
_symmetry.space_group_name_H-M   'P 1'
#
loop_
_entity.id
_entity.type
_entity.pdbx_description
1 polymer ?
#
loop_
_entity_poly.entity_id
_entity_poly.type
_entity_poly.pdbx_seq_one_letter_code
_entity_poly.pdbx_strand_id
1 'polypeptide(L)' 'VAAEGDCTWADFAEEIFFAAGLTCGVRRISTEEYGAPAPRPAYSVLRSETGAPQLPHWRQGMRECLWALGIT' A
#
# COMPACT_ATOMS: atom_id res chain seq x y z
N VAL A 1 4.37 0.38 14.96
CA VAL A 1 3.86 -0.89 14.40
C VAL A 1 3.44 -0.63 12.96
N ALA A 2 3.75 -1.53 12.04
CA ALA A 2 3.33 -1.50 10.63
C ALA A 2 2.91 -2.90 10.18
N ALA A 3 2.11 -2.99 9.12
CA ALA A 3 1.75 -4.26 8.48
C ALA A 3 3.00 -4.96 7.94
N GLU A 4 2.97 -6.28 7.87
CA GLU A 4 4.07 -7.05 7.30
C GLU A 4 4.17 -6.88 5.78
N GLY A 5 5.38 -7.09 5.27
CA GLY A 5 5.72 -6.93 3.85
C GLY A 5 6.04 -5.49 3.47
N ASP A 6 6.35 -5.30 2.20
CA ASP A 6 6.64 -4.02 1.59
C ASP A 6 6.01 -3.96 0.19
N CYS A 7 5.84 -2.75 -0.31
CA CYS A 7 5.37 -2.48 -1.66
C CYS A 7 5.67 -1.03 -2.05
N THR A 8 5.65 -0.74 -3.35
CA THR A 8 5.60 0.64 -3.84
C THR A 8 4.16 1.16 -3.84
N TRP A 9 3.98 2.49 -3.96
CA TRP A 9 2.66 3.08 -4.15
C TRP A 9 1.92 2.54 -5.38
N ALA A 10 2.66 2.20 -6.44
CA ALA A 10 2.08 1.62 -7.64
C ALA A 10 1.55 0.20 -7.38
N ASP A 11 2.33 -0.66 -6.71
CA ASP A 11 1.88 -2.02 -6.36
C ASP A 11 0.63 -1.98 -5.46
N PHE A 12 0.59 -1.04 -4.51
CA PHE A 12 -0.55 -0.87 -3.61
C PHE A 12 -1.82 -0.45 -4.38
N ALA A 13 -1.70 0.50 -5.30
CA ALA A 13 -2.81 0.95 -6.14
C ALA A 13 -3.30 -0.17 -7.08
N GLU A 14 -2.39 -0.92 -7.69
CA GLU A 14 -2.72 -2.05 -8.57
C GLU A 14 -3.52 -3.12 -7.82
N GLU A 15 -3.09 -3.49 -6.61
CA GLU A 15 -3.80 -4.47 -5.79
C GLU A 15 -5.17 -3.96 -5.34
N ILE A 16 -5.31 -2.67 -4.99
CA ILE A 16 -6.62 -2.08 -4.66
C ILE A 16 -7.58 -2.19 -5.85
N PHE A 17 -7.15 -1.80 -7.05
CA PHE A 17 -8.02 -1.85 -8.23
C PHE A 17 -8.36 -3.29 -8.62
N PHE A 18 -7.38 -4.20 -8.54
CA PHE A 18 -7.61 -5.63 -8.75
C PHE A 18 -8.64 -6.19 -7.76
N ALA A 19 -8.44 -5.96 -6.46
CA ALA A 19 -9.32 -6.47 -5.42
C ALA A 19 -10.73 -5.87 -5.48
N ALA A 20 -10.85 -4.61 -5.89
CA ALA A 20 -12.13 -3.93 -6.09
C ALA A 20 -12.85 -4.30 -7.41
N GLY A 21 -12.28 -5.19 -8.23
CA GLY A 21 -12.86 -5.58 -9.52
C GLY A 21 -12.91 -4.44 -10.55
N LEU A 22 -12.09 -3.40 -10.39
CA LEU A 22 -12.06 -2.24 -11.26
C LEU A 22 -11.14 -2.49 -12.46
N THR A 23 -11.64 -2.24 -13.66
CA THR A 23 -10.81 -2.21 -14.87
C THR A 23 -10.10 -0.86 -14.98
N CYS A 24 -9.12 -0.62 -14.09
CA CYS A 24 -8.31 0.59 -14.05
C CYS A 24 -6.81 0.22 -14.14
N GLY A 25 -6.13 0.71 -15.18
CA GLY A 25 -4.70 0.51 -15.34
C GLY A 25 -3.89 1.49 -14.51
N VAL A 26 -2.89 1.01 -13.79
CA VAL A 26 -1.94 1.86 -13.06
C VAL A 26 -0.74 2.16 -13.93
N ARG A 27 -0.54 3.45 -14.26
CA ARG A 27 0.70 3.91 -14.90
C ARG A 27 1.73 4.21 -13.81
N ARG A 28 2.76 3.38 -13.75
CA ARG A 28 3.91 3.60 -12.85
C ARG A 28 4.70 4.83 -13.30
N ILE A 29 5.11 5.65 -12.34
CA ILE A 29 5.93 6.85 -12.55
C ILE A 29 7.01 6.97 -11.48
N SER A 30 8.07 7.71 -11.79
CA SER A 30 9.13 8.07 -10.85
C SER A 30 8.73 9.22 -9.92
N THR A 31 9.50 9.42 -8.85
CA THR A 31 9.32 10.57 -7.94
C THR A 31 9.50 11.90 -8.67
N GLU A 32 10.46 11.95 -9.60
CA GLU A 32 10.77 13.12 -10.42
C GLU A 32 9.63 13.43 -11.39
N GLU A 33 9.05 12.41 -12.03
CA GLU A 33 7.86 12.58 -12.89
C GLU A 33 6.65 13.11 -12.13
N TYR A 34 6.48 12.73 -10.85
CA TYR A 34 5.39 13.25 -10.01
C TYR A 34 5.62 14.70 -9.55
N GLY A 35 6.87 15.10 -9.32
CA GLY A 35 7.25 16.50 -9.10
C GLY A 35 6.71 17.14 -7.81
N ALA A 36 6.52 16.35 -6.74
CA ALA A 36 6.00 16.89 -5.49
C ALA A 36 6.99 17.88 -4.82
N PRO A 37 6.49 19.00 -4.22
CA PRO A 37 7.36 19.99 -3.58
C PRO A 37 8.18 19.45 -2.38
N ALA A 38 7.58 18.54 -1.61
CA ALA A 38 8.22 17.96 -0.44
C ALA A 38 9.00 16.70 -0.81
N PRO A 39 10.30 16.60 -0.45
CA PRO A 39 11.07 15.39 -0.68
C PRO A 39 10.51 14.25 0.17
N ARG A 40 10.42 13.06 -0.43
CA ARG A 40 10.00 11.83 0.25
C ARG A 40 11.15 10.82 0.25
N PRO A 41 11.30 10.02 1.32
CA PRO A 41 12.26 8.93 1.30
C PRO A 41 11.89 7.91 0.23
N ALA A 42 12.89 7.41 -0.50
CA ALA A 42 12.70 6.31 -1.45
C ALA A 42 12.33 4.98 -0.76
N TYR A 43 12.63 4.86 0.53
CA TYR A 43 12.36 3.67 1.33
C TYR A 43 11.87 4.07 2.73
N SER A 44 10.62 3.73 3.04
CA SER A 44 9.97 4.04 4.32
C SER A 44 9.36 2.81 5.00
N VAL A 45 9.86 1.62 4.69
CA VAL A 45 9.43 0.38 5.34
C VAL A 45 9.93 0.38 6.78
N LEU A 46 9.04 0.09 7.73
CA LEU A 46 9.34 0.03 9.15
C LEU A 46 9.19 -1.39 9.66
N ARG A 47 10.07 -1.79 10.58
CA ARG A 47 9.88 -3.01 11.38
C ARG A 47 9.07 -2.68 12.62
N SER A 48 8.16 -3.57 13.00
CA SER A 48 7.52 -3.50 14.32
C SER A 48 8.52 -3.94 15.40
N GLU A 49 8.70 -3.12 16.44
CA GLU A 49 9.62 -3.41 17.54
C GLU A 49 9.15 -4.58 18.41
N THR A 50 10.06 -5.14 19.20
CA THR A 50 9.78 -6.22 20.15
C THR A 50 8.66 -5.80 21.11
N GLY A 51 7.64 -6.65 21.25
CA GLY A 51 6.48 -6.38 22.11
C GLY A 51 5.35 -5.59 21.43
N ALA A 52 5.55 -5.09 20.21
CA ALA A 52 4.45 -4.56 19.41
C ALA A 52 3.57 -5.70 18.85
N PRO A 53 2.25 -5.47 18.67
CA PRO A 53 1.38 -6.40 17.97
C PRO A 53 1.94 -6.72 16.58
N GLN A 54 1.90 -8.00 16.19
CA GLN A 54 2.17 -8.38 14.81
C GLN A 54 0.91 -8.13 13.99
N LEU A 55 1.01 -7.22 13.03
CA LEU A 55 -0.04 -6.96 12.07
C LEU A 55 0.10 -7.93 10.89
N PRO A 56 -1.01 -8.34 10.25
CA PRO A 56 -0.94 -9.23 9.11
C PRO A 56 -0.21 -8.56 7.93
N HIS A 57 0.08 -9.36 6.90
CA HIS A 57 0.61 -8.85 5.63
C HIS A 57 -0.30 -7.76 5.07
N TRP A 58 0.27 -6.69 4.50
CA TRP A 58 -0.47 -5.49 4.07
C TRP A 58 -1.67 -5.80 3.15
N ARG A 59 -1.54 -6.79 2.26
CA ARG A 59 -2.64 -7.24 1.37
C ARG A 59 -3.87 -7.69 2.14
N GLN A 60 -3.71 -8.35 3.28
CA GLN A 60 -4.83 -8.83 4.09
C GLN A 60 -5.57 -7.64 4.72
N GLY A 61 -4.85 -6.75 5.41
CA GLY A 61 -5.46 -5.57 6.03
C GLY A 61 -6.12 -4.64 5.01
N MET A 62 -5.53 -4.52 3.82
CA MET A 62 -6.13 -3.78 2.71
C MET A 62 -7.45 -4.41 2.24
N ARG A 63 -7.51 -5.74 2.06
CA ARG A 63 -8.74 -6.44 1.67
C ARG A 63 -9.82 -6.36 2.76
N GLU A 64 -9.44 -6.48 4.02
CA GLU A 64 -10.35 -6.27 5.16
C GLU A 64 -10.91 -4.84 5.16
N CYS A 65 -10.10 -3.84 4.81
CA CYS A 65 -10.55 -2.45 4.64
C CYS A 65 -11.57 -2.32 3.49
N LEU A 66 -11.30 -2.90 2.32
CA LEU A 66 -12.24 -2.89 1.20
C LEU A 66 -13.57 -3.58 1.55
N TRP A 67 -13.51 -4.70 2.26
CA TRP A 67 -14.70 -5.39 2.76
C TRP A 67 -15.49 -4.52 3.74
N ALA A 68 -14.82 -3.88 4.70
CA ALA A 68 -15.46 -2.96 5.65
C ALA A 68 -16.10 -1.73 4.97
N LEU A 69 -15.58 -1.33 3.81
CA LEU A 69 -16.13 -0.26 2.96
C LEU A 69 -17.25 -0.74 2.03
N GLY A 70 -17.57 -2.04 2.01
CA GLY A 70 -18.62 -2.63 1.16
C GLY A 70 -18.25 -2.72 -0.33
N ILE A 71 -16.96 -2.74 -0.64
CA ILE A 71 -16.45 -2.83 -2.02
C ILE A 71 -16.31 -4.30 -2.47
N THR A 72 -16.01 -5.20 -1.54
CA THR A 72 -15.82 -6.64 -1.75
C THR A 72 -16.68 -7.46 -0.82
#